data_AF-Q07ZX0-F1
#
_entry.id   AF-Q07ZX0-F1
#
_cell.length_a   1.000
_cell.length_b   1.000
_cell.length_c   1.000
_cell.angle_alpha   90.00
_cell.angle_beta   90.00
_cell.angle_gamma   90.00
#
_symmetry.space_group_name_H-M   'P 1'
#
loop_
_entity.id
_entity.type
_entity.pdbx_description
1 polymer ?
#
loop_
_entity_poly.entity_id
_entity_poly.type
_entity_poly.pdbx_seq_one_letter_code
_entity_poly.pdbx_strand_id
1 'polypeptide(L)'
;MKKDVLTQEEQAQQIEGLKSCPLFHGPNLDVYGFSYWLYDCLSRDGYENIHPNEIMDLLLELAVPCATEQGHIFEAPILDMNEEKRWFYPEGKTILLHIAPITIFIHDFIFEIGNRCLKVTCDVEAPYFAYWLKREDIFTFTYLHTFFAQFRSLMKQVTSLREMLMELHLSKHFDVEFGSLSASLKEKDELHKYANNRIGRAIEQEFYLEAITLAESIISDRLSMVLYLRGEKAKSKTLNKLVELSSTILPDTLSKRIDEWRQLRNFAVHNLVRSSPIDKQISPSEFNVKAKDTAVSGKKLVSDLEVWFDDFVSDEMNPFNIRISGKLN
;
A
#
# COMPACT_ATOMS: atom_id res chain seq x y z
N MET A 1 -39.27 2.94 -13.99
CA MET A 1 -38.41 3.57 -15.02
C MET A 1 -37.73 2.47 -15.80
N LYS A 2 -37.73 2.53 -17.13
CA LYS A 2 -36.92 1.61 -17.95
C LYS A 2 -35.45 1.81 -17.57
N LYS A 3 -34.70 0.72 -17.32
CA LYS A 3 -33.25 0.77 -17.19
C LYS A 3 -32.71 1.31 -18.52
N ASP A 4 -32.37 2.58 -18.59
CA ASP A 4 -31.57 3.10 -19.68
C ASP A 4 -30.23 2.37 -19.59
N VAL A 5 -30.00 1.48 -20.56
CA VAL A 5 -28.73 0.76 -20.67
C VAL A 5 -27.72 1.79 -21.14
N LEU A 6 -26.96 2.34 -20.19
CA LEU A 6 -25.85 3.27 -20.45
C LEU A 6 -24.93 2.68 -21.52
N THR A 7 -24.49 3.54 -22.44
CA THR A 7 -23.49 3.15 -23.43
C THR A 7 -22.16 2.83 -22.75
N GLN A 8 -21.30 2.03 -23.40
CA GLN A 8 -19.98 1.70 -22.85
C GLN A 8 -19.12 2.95 -22.59
N GLU A 9 -19.27 4.00 -23.40
CA GLU A 9 -18.56 5.27 -23.23
C GLU A 9 -19.06 6.03 -22.00
N GLU A 10 -20.37 6.08 -21.76
CA GLU A 10 -20.95 6.71 -20.57
C GLU A 10 -20.58 5.97 -19.29
N GLN A 11 -20.55 4.64 -19.32
CA GLN A 11 -20.07 3.83 -18.19
C GLN A 11 -18.59 4.13 -17.90
N ALA A 12 -17.74 4.21 -18.93
CA ALA A 12 -16.34 4.55 -18.76
C ALA A 12 -16.13 5.94 -18.17
N GLN A 13 -16.89 6.94 -18.64
CA GLN A 13 -16.83 8.31 -18.09
C GLN A 13 -17.26 8.37 -16.62
N GLN A 14 -18.31 7.64 -16.25
CA GLN A 14 -18.76 7.58 -14.86
C GLN A 14 -17.73 6.89 -13.95
N ILE A 15 -17.13 5.79 -14.40
CA ILE A 15 -16.05 5.11 -13.68
C ILE A 15 -14.86 6.05 -13.49
N GLU A 16 -14.48 6.81 -14.50
CA GLU A 16 -13.39 7.79 -14.39
C GLU A 16 -13.72 8.91 -13.39
N GLY A 17 -14.96 9.39 -13.40
CA GLY A 17 -15.47 10.33 -12.40
C GLY A 17 -15.31 9.81 -10.96
N LEU A 18 -15.63 8.53 -10.72
CA LEU A 18 -15.48 7.88 -9.41
C LEU A 18 -14.02 7.75 -8.96
N LYS A 19 -13.07 7.59 -9.88
CA LYS A 19 -11.64 7.57 -9.54
C LYS A 19 -11.13 8.93 -9.07
N SER A 20 -11.68 10.02 -9.63
CA SER A 20 -11.30 11.39 -9.30
C SER A 20 -12.13 12.05 -8.20
N CYS A 21 -13.14 11.35 -7.66
CA CYS A 21 -14.07 11.92 -6.68
C CYS A 21 -13.36 12.22 -5.36
N PRO A 22 -13.32 13.48 -4.87
CA PRO A 22 -12.75 13.81 -3.57
C PRO A 22 -13.71 13.37 -2.46
N LEU A 23 -13.28 12.42 -1.63
CA LEU A 23 -14.12 11.85 -0.57
C LEU A 23 -13.83 12.49 0.80
N PHE A 24 -12.61 13.01 0.97
CA PHE A 24 -12.19 13.66 2.20
C PHE A 24 -11.93 15.16 1.98
N HIS A 25 -12.44 15.97 2.92
CA HIS A 25 -12.18 17.40 3.03
C HIS A 25 -11.21 17.63 4.19
N GLY A 26 -9.90 17.70 3.87
CA GLY A 26 -8.86 17.58 4.90
C GLY A 26 -8.93 16.18 5.54
N PRO A 27 -9.00 16.07 6.88
CA PRO A 27 -9.13 14.78 7.55
C PRO A 27 -10.59 14.34 7.74
N ASN A 28 -11.57 14.97 7.10
CA ASN A 28 -12.98 14.71 7.37
C ASN A 28 -13.70 14.11 6.17
N LEU A 29 -14.41 13.00 6.39
CA LEU A 29 -15.33 12.38 5.44
C LEU A 29 -16.69 13.10 5.50
N ASP A 30 -17.25 13.42 4.33
CA ASP A 30 -18.64 13.83 4.19
C ASP A 30 -19.55 12.60 4.25
N VAL A 31 -20.22 12.39 5.39
CA VAL A 31 -21.02 11.20 5.67
C VAL A 31 -22.20 11.06 4.72
N TYR A 32 -22.91 12.16 4.42
CA TYR A 32 -24.09 12.14 3.56
C TYR A 32 -23.69 11.86 2.11
N GLY A 33 -22.70 12.61 1.62
CA GLY A 33 -22.18 12.43 0.27
C GLY A 33 -21.65 11.01 0.07
N PHE A 34 -20.85 10.52 1.03
CA PHE A 34 -20.29 9.18 0.97
C PHE A 34 -21.36 8.09 0.92
N SER A 35 -22.35 8.16 1.82
CA SER A 35 -23.40 7.14 1.93
C SER A 35 -24.29 7.11 0.69
N TYR A 36 -24.62 8.28 0.14
CA TYR A 36 -25.40 8.37 -1.10
C TYR A 36 -24.66 7.76 -2.30
N TRP A 37 -23.40 8.14 -2.51
CA TRP A 37 -22.64 7.66 -3.67
C TRP A 37 -22.32 6.16 -3.57
N LEU A 38 -22.11 5.64 -2.35
CA LEU A 38 -21.99 4.21 -2.14
C LEU A 38 -23.30 3.49 -2.49
N TYR A 39 -24.45 4.02 -2.07
CA TYR A 39 -25.77 3.51 -2.46
C TYR A 39 -25.98 3.52 -3.98
N ASP A 40 -25.62 4.61 -4.67
CA ASP A 40 -25.74 4.74 -6.13
C ASP A 40 -24.87 3.68 -6.84
N CYS A 41 -23.64 3.48 -6.37
CA CYS A 41 -22.75 2.43 -6.90
C CYS A 41 -23.33 1.02 -6.70
N LEU A 42 -23.81 0.71 -5.49
CA LEU A 42 -24.45 -0.58 -5.18
C LEU A 42 -25.68 -0.82 -6.06
N SER A 43 -26.51 0.22 -6.26
CA SER A 43 -27.70 0.15 -7.10
C SER A 43 -27.35 -0.13 -8.57
N ARG A 44 -26.27 0.48 -9.08
CA ARG A 44 -25.77 0.27 -10.45
C ARG A 44 -25.21 -1.13 -10.66
N ASP A 45 -24.57 -1.70 -9.64
CA ASP A 45 -24.08 -3.08 -9.65
C ASP A 45 -25.21 -4.11 -9.44
N GLY A 46 -26.47 -3.67 -9.25
CA GLY A 46 -27.64 -4.54 -9.21
C GLY A 46 -28.14 -4.92 -7.81
N TYR A 47 -27.61 -4.28 -6.77
CA TYR A 47 -28.14 -4.43 -5.41
C TYR A 47 -29.39 -3.56 -5.23
N GLU A 48 -30.51 -4.05 -5.76
CA GLU A 48 -31.83 -3.43 -5.66
C GLU A 48 -32.44 -3.87 -4.31
N ASN A 49 -32.55 -2.97 -3.31
CA ASN A 49 -33.29 -3.06 -2.02
C ASN A 49 -32.57 -2.38 -0.83
N ILE A 50 -31.61 -1.49 -1.10
CA ILE A 50 -30.92 -0.72 -0.06
C ILE A 50 -31.42 0.72 -0.13
N HIS A 51 -31.51 1.40 1.01
CA HIS A 51 -31.72 2.84 1.04
C HIS A 51 -30.45 3.57 1.49
N PRO A 52 -30.17 4.78 0.95
CA PRO A 52 -28.99 5.56 1.35
C PRO A 52 -28.96 5.87 2.85
N ASN A 53 -30.14 6.02 3.48
CA ASN A 53 -30.25 6.21 4.93
C ASN A 53 -29.79 4.98 5.72
N GLU A 54 -30.00 3.76 5.22
CA GLU A 54 -29.53 2.55 5.91
C GLU A 54 -28.00 2.48 5.96
N ILE A 55 -27.34 2.89 4.86
CA ILE A 55 -25.87 2.98 4.80
C ILE A 55 -25.37 4.07 5.76
N MET A 56 -26.03 5.23 5.75
CA MET A 56 -25.68 6.36 6.62
C MET A 56 -25.87 6.01 8.10
N ASP A 57 -27.00 5.43 8.46
CA ASP A 57 -27.33 5.04 9.83
C ASP A 57 -26.33 3.99 10.33
N LEU A 58 -25.97 3.01 9.49
CA LEU A 58 -24.93 2.02 9.80
C LEU A 58 -23.56 2.68 10.03
N LEU A 59 -23.18 3.62 9.16
CA LEU A 59 -21.91 4.34 9.29
C LEU A 59 -21.84 5.12 10.61
N LEU A 60 -22.90 5.84 10.96
CA LEU A 60 -22.97 6.61 12.19
C LEU A 60 -23.08 5.73 13.44
N GLU A 61 -23.84 4.63 13.37
CA GLU A 61 -23.96 3.63 14.45
C GLU A 61 -22.58 3.10 14.87
N LEU A 62 -21.71 2.80 13.91
CA LEU A 62 -20.36 2.32 14.16
C LEU A 62 -19.36 3.45 14.51
N ALA A 63 -19.58 4.65 13.96
CA ALA A 63 -18.69 5.78 14.20
C ALA A 63 -18.84 6.39 15.60
N VAL A 64 -20.08 6.52 16.10
CA VAL A 64 -20.37 7.22 17.37
C VAL A 64 -19.63 6.61 18.57
N PRO A 65 -19.60 5.27 18.77
CA PRO A 65 -18.82 4.66 19.86
C PRO A 65 -17.32 4.90 19.76
N CYS A 66 -16.80 5.09 18.54
CA CYS A 66 -15.38 5.31 18.25
C CYS A 66 -14.99 6.80 18.34
N ALA A 67 -15.96 7.71 18.30
CA ALA A 67 -15.76 9.16 18.32
C ALA A 67 -15.65 9.70 19.75
N THR A 68 -14.54 9.37 20.42
CA THR A 68 -14.32 9.68 21.85
C THR A 68 -13.94 11.13 22.15
N GLU A 69 -13.50 11.91 21.15
CA GLU A 69 -13.03 13.29 21.32
C GLU A 69 -13.95 14.30 20.63
N GLN A 70 -14.00 15.52 21.19
CA GLN A 70 -14.72 16.63 20.57
C GLN A 70 -14.10 16.95 19.19
N GLY A 71 -14.94 17.04 18.17
CA GLY A 71 -14.51 17.29 16.79
C GLY A 71 -14.30 16.03 15.95
N HIS A 72 -14.45 14.83 16.52
CA HIS A 72 -14.47 13.60 15.73
C HIS A 72 -15.71 13.47 14.84
N ILE A 73 -16.85 13.98 15.31
CA ILE A 73 -18.11 14.06 14.57
C ILE A 73 -18.70 15.45 14.80
N PHE A 74 -19.04 16.15 13.72
CA PHE A 74 -19.70 17.45 13.82
C PHE A 74 -20.54 17.77 12.58
N GLU A 75 -21.58 18.57 12.75
CA GLU A 75 -22.37 19.09 11.64
C GLU A 75 -21.67 20.27 10.96
N ALA A 76 -21.76 20.31 9.62
CA ALA A 76 -21.29 21.42 8.82
C ALA A 76 -22.35 21.84 7.78
N PRO A 77 -22.56 23.15 7.55
CA PRO A 77 -23.44 23.61 6.48
C PRO A 77 -22.80 23.39 5.11
N ILE A 78 -23.62 23.07 4.10
CA ILE A 78 -23.18 23.05 2.71
C ILE A 78 -23.25 24.48 2.17
N LEU A 79 -22.07 25.08 1.93
CA LEU A 79 -21.97 26.50 1.56
C LEU A 79 -22.44 26.80 0.13
N ASP A 80 -22.43 25.81 -0.76
CA ASP A 80 -22.71 25.94 -2.19
C ASP A 80 -23.90 25.06 -2.63
N MET A 81 -25.02 25.15 -1.89
CA MET A 81 -26.24 24.41 -2.18
C MET A 81 -26.83 24.79 -3.55
N ASN A 82 -27.09 23.77 -4.39
CA ASN A 82 -27.81 23.87 -5.65
C ASN A 82 -28.98 22.85 -5.70
N GLU A 83 -29.79 22.86 -6.76
CA GLU A 83 -30.95 21.95 -6.88
C GLU A 83 -30.56 20.47 -6.91
N GLU A 84 -29.40 20.15 -7.48
CA GLU A 84 -28.88 18.78 -7.49
C GLU A 84 -28.51 18.33 -6.07
N LYS A 85 -27.72 19.13 -5.35
CA LYS A 85 -27.27 18.85 -3.96
C LYS A 85 -28.40 18.72 -2.96
N ARG A 86 -29.58 19.31 -3.20
CA ARG A 86 -30.76 19.16 -2.31
C ARG A 86 -31.24 17.72 -2.19
N TRP A 87 -31.01 16.88 -3.20
CA TRP A 87 -31.35 15.45 -3.14
C TRP A 87 -30.43 14.67 -2.19
N PHE A 88 -29.20 15.15 -2.01
CA PHE A 88 -28.15 14.52 -1.19
C PHE A 88 -28.13 15.09 0.23
N TYR A 89 -28.39 16.40 0.37
CA TYR A 89 -28.34 17.16 1.62
C TYR A 89 -29.69 17.86 1.84
N PRO A 90 -30.74 17.13 2.28
CA PRO A 90 -32.10 17.66 2.37
C PRO A 90 -32.20 18.87 3.33
N GLU A 91 -31.35 18.91 4.36
CA GLU A 91 -31.32 20.01 5.34
C GLU A 91 -30.26 21.09 5.03
N GLY A 92 -29.57 20.99 3.89
CA GLY A 92 -28.46 21.89 3.55
C GLY A 92 -27.26 21.78 4.48
N LYS A 93 -27.14 20.64 5.18
CA LYS A 93 -26.06 20.30 6.09
C LYS A 93 -25.55 18.90 5.80
N THR A 94 -24.35 18.62 6.27
CA THR A 94 -23.78 17.26 6.35
C THR A 94 -23.18 17.02 7.73
N ILE A 95 -22.87 15.76 8.01
CA ILE A 95 -22.03 15.34 9.12
C ILE A 95 -20.63 15.09 8.59
N LEU A 96 -19.65 15.71 9.23
CA LEU A 96 -18.24 15.49 8.98
C LEU A 96 -17.70 14.50 10.02
N LEU A 97 -17.05 13.43 9.53
CA LEU A 97 -16.45 12.39 10.34
C LEU A 97 -14.92 12.40 10.16
N HIS A 98 -14.19 12.64 11.24
CA HIS A 98 -12.74 12.64 11.23
C HIS A 98 -12.16 11.25 10.92
N ILE A 99 -10.96 11.16 10.32
CA ILE A 99 -10.35 9.87 9.95
C ILE A 99 -10.06 8.95 11.15
N ALA A 100 -9.81 9.53 12.34
CA ALA A 100 -9.33 8.76 13.48
C ALA A 100 -10.33 7.66 13.92
N PRO A 101 -11.62 7.97 14.16
CA PRO A 101 -12.65 6.93 14.37
C PRO A 101 -12.75 5.92 13.23
N ILE A 102 -12.63 6.36 11.97
CA ILE A 102 -12.74 5.50 10.78
C ILE A 102 -11.72 4.35 10.85
N THR A 103 -10.51 4.59 11.35
CA THR A 103 -9.48 3.54 11.46
C THR A 103 -9.90 2.34 12.32
N ILE A 104 -10.86 2.54 13.23
CA ILE A 104 -11.31 1.53 14.20
C ILE A 104 -12.40 0.66 13.58
N PHE A 105 -13.41 1.26 12.94
CA PHE A 105 -14.63 0.54 12.57
C PHE A 105 -14.78 0.29 11.06
N ILE A 106 -13.95 0.85 10.18
CA ILE A 106 -14.23 0.83 8.73
C ILE A 106 -14.33 -0.58 8.13
N HIS A 107 -13.55 -1.53 8.63
CA HIS A 107 -13.68 -2.92 8.17
C HIS A 107 -15.02 -3.53 8.61
N ASP A 108 -15.46 -3.25 9.83
CA ASP A 108 -16.76 -3.69 10.34
C ASP A 108 -17.90 -3.04 9.54
N PHE A 109 -17.77 -1.76 9.18
CA PHE A 109 -18.74 -1.09 8.32
C PHE A 109 -18.90 -1.79 6.98
N ILE A 110 -17.80 -2.08 6.28
CA ILE A 110 -17.85 -2.80 5.00
C ILE A 110 -18.39 -4.22 5.19
N PHE A 111 -18.02 -4.91 6.26
CA PHE A 111 -18.54 -6.24 6.57
C PHE A 111 -20.05 -6.23 6.80
N GLU A 112 -20.54 -5.25 7.57
CA GLU A 112 -21.95 -5.11 7.91
C GLU A 112 -22.81 -4.64 6.74
N ILE A 113 -22.25 -3.95 5.73
CA ILE A 113 -22.97 -3.72 4.46
C ILE A 113 -23.37 -5.08 3.87
N GLY A 114 -22.43 -6.01 3.74
CA GLY A 114 -22.71 -7.36 3.22
C GLY A 114 -23.74 -8.10 4.06
N ASN A 115 -23.57 -8.04 5.37
CA ASN A 115 -24.33 -8.85 6.33
C ASN A 115 -25.76 -8.31 6.55
N ARG A 116 -25.88 -7.02 6.88
CA ARG A 116 -27.15 -6.38 7.26
C ARG A 116 -27.88 -5.80 6.06
N CYS A 117 -27.19 -5.03 5.20
CA CYS A 117 -27.82 -4.33 4.08
C CYS A 117 -28.07 -5.27 2.91
N LEU A 118 -27.06 -6.05 2.50
CA LEU A 118 -27.15 -6.93 1.33
C LEU A 118 -27.65 -8.34 1.68
N LYS A 119 -27.55 -8.75 2.94
CA LYS A 119 -27.92 -10.10 3.43
C LYS A 119 -27.22 -11.23 2.66
N VAL A 120 -25.98 -10.99 2.26
CA VAL A 120 -25.12 -11.98 1.60
C VAL A 120 -24.57 -12.92 2.66
N THR A 121 -24.64 -14.23 2.42
CA THR A 121 -24.10 -15.23 3.35
C THR A 121 -22.57 -15.22 3.33
N CYS A 122 -21.94 -15.07 4.50
CA CYS A 122 -20.49 -15.15 4.66
C CYS A 122 -20.04 -16.62 4.78
N ASP A 123 -19.13 -17.06 3.90
CA ASP A 123 -18.45 -18.35 4.03
C ASP A 123 -17.26 -18.18 5.01
N VAL A 124 -17.28 -18.94 6.10
CA VAL A 124 -16.46 -18.69 7.31
C VAL A 124 -14.97 -19.02 7.11
N GLU A 125 -14.62 -19.70 6.01
CA GLU A 125 -13.25 -20.20 5.80
C GLU A 125 -12.18 -19.11 5.56
N ALA A 126 -12.57 -17.88 5.24
CA ALA A 126 -11.65 -16.72 5.24
C ALA A 126 -12.43 -15.40 5.42
N PRO A 127 -12.42 -14.78 6.62
CA PRO A 127 -13.17 -13.55 6.87
C PRO A 127 -12.50 -12.36 6.18
N TYR A 128 -12.81 -12.16 4.91
CA TYR A 128 -12.53 -10.91 4.21
C TYR A 128 -13.62 -9.91 4.59
N PHE A 129 -13.24 -8.72 5.07
CA PHE A 129 -14.23 -7.70 5.45
C PHE A 129 -15.12 -7.28 4.27
N ALA A 130 -14.63 -7.40 3.03
CA ALA A 130 -15.38 -7.18 1.80
C ALA A 130 -15.80 -8.50 1.11
N TYR A 131 -16.20 -9.53 1.87
CA TYR A 131 -16.53 -10.87 1.34
C TYR A 131 -17.63 -10.89 0.28
N TRP A 132 -18.55 -9.93 0.34
CA TRP A 132 -19.71 -9.81 -0.56
C TRP A 132 -19.36 -9.16 -1.90
N LEU A 133 -18.22 -8.47 -1.99
CA LEU A 133 -17.82 -7.72 -3.18
C LEU A 133 -17.24 -8.66 -4.25
N LYS A 134 -17.79 -8.58 -5.46
CA LYS A 134 -17.42 -9.44 -6.59
C LYS A 134 -16.69 -8.67 -7.68
N ARG A 135 -16.07 -9.41 -8.61
CA ARG A 135 -15.41 -8.82 -9.80
C ARG A 135 -16.37 -8.09 -10.74
N GLU A 136 -17.66 -8.46 -10.70
CA GLU A 136 -18.72 -7.82 -11.49
C GLU A 136 -19.19 -6.48 -10.91
N ASP A 137 -18.91 -6.21 -9.63
CA ASP A 137 -19.32 -4.99 -8.91
C ASP A 137 -18.37 -3.81 -9.21
N ILE A 138 -18.30 -3.42 -10.49
CA ILE A 138 -17.30 -2.48 -11.00
C ILE A 138 -17.45 -1.10 -10.36
N PHE A 139 -18.67 -0.60 -10.20
CA PHE A 139 -18.90 0.75 -9.65
C PHE A 139 -18.56 0.80 -8.16
N THR A 140 -19.07 -0.16 -7.39
CA THR A 140 -18.87 -0.27 -5.95
C THR A 140 -17.41 -0.52 -5.61
N PHE A 141 -16.74 -1.44 -6.33
CA PHE A 141 -15.32 -1.67 -6.15
C PHE A 141 -14.53 -0.39 -6.46
N THR A 142 -14.81 0.29 -7.58
CA THR A 142 -14.09 1.52 -7.93
C THR A 142 -14.24 2.58 -6.85
N TYR A 143 -15.46 2.80 -6.37
CA TYR A 143 -15.75 3.79 -5.34
C TYR A 143 -15.06 3.49 -4.01
N LEU A 144 -15.20 2.26 -3.50
CA LEU A 144 -14.54 1.83 -2.26
C LEU A 144 -13.02 1.79 -2.40
N HIS A 145 -12.50 1.40 -3.56
CA HIS A 145 -11.07 1.43 -3.83
C HIS A 145 -10.54 2.86 -3.81
N THR A 146 -11.24 3.83 -4.42
CA THR A 146 -10.91 5.25 -4.34
C THR A 146 -10.93 5.74 -2.89
N PHE A 147 -11.97 5.40 -2.14
CA PHE A 147 -12.08 5.73 -0.71
C PHE A 147 -10.86 5.23 0.07
N PHE A 148 -10.56 3.94 -0.04
CA PHE A 148 -9.44 3.35 0.68
C PHE A 148 -8.08 3.89 0.20
N ALA A 149 -7.92 4.23 -1.08
CA ALA A 149 -6.72 4.88 -1.57
C ALA A 149 -6.51 6.28 -0.95
N GLN A 150 -7.55 7.11 -0.90
CA GLN A 150 -7.49 8.42 -0.25
C GLN A 150 -7.28 8.28 1.27
N PHE A 151 -7.95 7.32 1.89
CA PHE A 151 -7.78 7.02 3.32
C PHE A 151 -6.34 6.61 3.65
N ARG A 152 -5.74 5.68 2.88
CA ARG A 152 -4.33 5.31 3.01
C ARG A 152 -3.40 6.51 2.80
N SER A 153 -3.69 7.37 1.82
CA SER A 153 -2.92 8.59 1.57
C SER A 153 -2.93 9.55 2.77
N LEU A 154 -4.07 9.73 3.42
CA LEU A 154 -4.17 10.52 4.67
C LEU A 154 -3.39 9.85 5.80
N MET A 155 -3.48 8.53 5.92
CA MET A 155 -2.74 7.77 6.93
C MET A 155 -1.22 7.85 6.75
N LYS A 156 -0.69 8.05 5.53
CA LYS A 156 0.77 8.26 5.30
C LYS A 156 1.33 9.45 6.09
N GLN A 157 0.49 10.36 6.60
CA GLN A 157 0.89 11.48 7.45
C GLN A 157 1.12 11.06 8.92
N VAL A 158 0.63 9.89 9.33
CA VAL A 158 0.81 9.35 10.68
C VAL A 158 2.26 8.95 10.90
N THR A 159 2.88 9.54 11.92
CA THR A 159 4.25 9.19 12.30
C THR A 159 4.32 7.73 12.74
N SER A 160 5.35 7.01 12.29
CA SER A 160 5.56 5.58 12.57
C SER A 160 4.56 4.61 11.93
N LEU A 161 3.72 5.04 10.96
CA LEU A 161 2.77 4.14 10.29
C LEU A 161 3.49 2.94 9.66
N ARG A 162 4.59 3.19 8.98
CA ARG A 162 5.38 2.16 8.30
C ARG A 162 5.81 1.06 9.26
N GLU A 163 6.36 1.42 10.42
CA GLU A 163 6.81 0.50 11.45
C GLU A 163 5.64 -0.27 12.07
N MET A 164 4.51 0.40 12.33
CA MET A 164 3.28 -0.27 12.81
C MET A 164 2.78 -1.32 11.82
N LEU A 165 2.78 -1.01 10.51
CA LEU A 165 2.37 -1.95 9.47
C LEU A 165 3.33 -3.14 9.38
N MET A 166 4.63 -2.88 9.41
CA MET A 166 5.63 -3.96 9.41
C MET A 166 5.45 -4.87 10.62
N GLU A 167 5.29 -4.28 11.80
CA GLU A 167 5.12 -5.01 13.05
C GLU A 167 3.83 -5.83 13.09
N LEU A 168 2.74 -5.32 12.53
CA LEU A 168 1.47 -6.04 12.40
C LEU A 168 1.64 -7.36 11.63
N HIS A 169 2.39 -7.36 10.53
CA HIS A 169 2.62 -8.58 9.76
C HIS A 169 3.61 -9.52 10.43
N LEU A 170 4.66 -8.98 11.07
CA LEU A 170 5.62 -9.79 11.81
C LEU A 170 4.97 -10.50 12.99
N SER A 171 4.13 -9.81 13.77
CA SER A 171 3.40 -10.41 14.88
C SER A 171 2.43 -11.49 14.42
N LYS A 172 1.72 -11.24 13.31
CA LYS A 172 0.82 -12.21 12.68
C LYS A 172 1.52 -13.50 12.25
N HIS A 173 2.76 -13.39 11.76
CA HIS A 173 3.45 -14.52 11.14
C HIS A 173 4.46 -15.25 12.04
N PHE A 174 5.00 -14.62 13.09
CA PHE A 174 6.15 -15.16 13.82
C PHE A 174 6.00 -15.27 15.34
N ASP A 175 4.78 -15.27 15.87
CA ASP A 175 4.52 -15.39 17.32
C ASP A 175 5.31 -14.35 18.13
N VAL A 176 5.24 -13.10 17.67
CA VAL A 176 5.86 -11.94 18.31
C VAL A 176 4.76 -11.02 18.80
N GLU A 177 4.90 -10.49 20.02
CA GLU A 177 3.94 -9.55 20.57
C GLU A 177 3.96 -8.23 19.77
N PHE A 178 2.77 -7.76 19.36
CA PHE A 178 2.64 -6.47 18.69
C PHE A 178 2.99 -5.32 19.67
N GLY A 179 3.87 -4.42 19.24
CA GLY A 179 4.44 -3.32 20.04
C GLY A 179 5.88 -3.59 20.51
N SER A 180 6.35 -4.85 20.49
CA SER A 180 7.68 -5.23 20.96
C SER A 180 8.84 -4.92 19.99
N LEU A 181 8.56 -4.73 18.69
CA LEU A 181 9.56 -4.55 17.63
C LEU A 181 9.71 -3.09 17.18
N SER A 182 8.80 -2.20 17.57
CA SER A 182 8.79 -0.79 17.12
C SER A 182 10.15 -0.09 17.25
N ALA A 183 10.84 -0.26 18.40
CA ALA A 183 12.15 0.35 18.62
C ALA A 183 13.24 -0.22 17.68
N SER A 184 13.27 -1.55 17.51
CA SER A 184 14.24 -2.21 16.64
C SER A 184 14.01 -1.89 15.16
N LEU A 185 12.76 -1.74 14.73
CA LEU A 185 12.43 -1.32 13.36
C LEU A 185 12.89 0.12 13.08
N LYS A 186 12.69 1.03 14.04
CA LYS A 186 13.18 2.42 13.94
C LYS A 186 14.70 2.48 13.89
N GLU A 187 15.38 1.76 14.77
CA GLU A 187 16.85 1.68 14.77
C GLU A 187 17.38 1.16 13.44
N LYS A 188 16.73 0.14 12.87
CA LYS A 188 17.07 -0.42 11.57
C LYS A 188 16.96 0.61 10.45
N ASP A 189 15.92 1.44 10.45
CA ASP A 189 15.77 2.49 9.44
C ASP A 189 16.81 3.62 9.60
N GLU A 190 17.22 3.94 10.83
CA GLU A 190 18.35 4.86 11.05
C GLU A 190 19.67 4.27 10.55
N LEU A 191 19.91 2.97 10.74
CA LEU A 191 21.08 2.29 10.17
C LEU A 191 21.08 2.31 8.64
N HIS A 192 19.91 2.18 8.00
CA HIS A 192 19.78 2.29 6.54
C HIS A 192 20.12 3.71 6.05
N LYS A 193 19.62 4.75 6.73
CA LYS A 193 19.95 6.15 6.42
C LYS A 193 21.46 6.41 6.58
N TYR A 194 22.05 5.92 7.67
CA TYR A 194 23.49 6.00 7.91
C TYR A 194 24.29 5.32 6.80
N ALA A 195 23.94 4.08 6.45
CA ALA A 195 24.62 3.32 5.41
C ALA A 195 24.50 3.98 4.03
N ASN A 196 23.32 4.50 3.67
CA ASN A 196 23.11 5.21 2.41
C ASN A 196 23.97 6.49 2.30
N ASN A 197 24.08 7.25 3.39
CA ASN A 197 24.99 8.40 3.47
C ASN A 197 26.46 7.97 3.33
N ARG A 198 26.84 6.85 3.95
CA ARG A 198 28.20 6.31 3.85
C ARG A 198 28.54 5.84 2.43
N ILE A 199 27.58 5.24 1.70
CA ILE A 199 27.73 4.89 0.27
C ILE A 199 28.09 6.13 -0.54
N GLY A 200 27.39 7.25 -0.33
CA GLY A 200 27.68 8.51 -1.01
C GLY A 200 29.11 8.99 -0.80
N ARG A 201 29.54 9.04 0.47
CA ARG A 201 30.91 9.44 0.85
C ARG A 201 31.97 8.49 0.31
N ALA A 202 31.70 7.18 0.32
CA ALA A 202 32.62 6.18 -0.20
C ALA A 202 32.83 6.36 -1.72
N ILE A 203 31.77 6.68 -2.47
CA ILE A 203 31.89 6.99 -3.91
C ILE A 203 32.72 8.26 -4.14
N GLU A 204 32.47 9.32 -3.37
CA GLU A 204 33.22 10.59 -3.47
C GLU A 204 34.70 10.44 -3.16
N GLN A 205 35.04 9.57 -2.20
CA GLN A 205 36.40 9.27 -1.78
C GLN A 205 37.05 8.12 -2.59
N GLU A 206 36.40 7.67 -3.66
CA GLU A 206 36.85 6.58 -4.55
C GLU A 206 36.98 5.20 -3.86
N PHE A 207 36.37 5.01 -2.69
CA PHE A 207 36.22 3.73 -1.99
C PHE A 207 35.06 2.89 -2.57
N TYR A 208 35.14 2.56 -3.86
CA TYR A 208 34.04 1.92 -4.59
C TYR A 208 33.63 0.54 -4.04
N LEU A 209 34.59 -0.25 -3.54
CA LEU A 209 34.28 -1.57 -2.95
C LEU A 209 33.47 -1.45 -1.66
N GLU A 210 33.72 -0.44 -0.84
CA GLU A 210 32.92 -0.16 0.37
C GLU A 210 31.50 0.26 -0.01
N ALA A 211 31.36 1.13 -1.02
CA ALA A 211 30.05 1.53 -1.52
C ALA A 211 29.24 0.32 -2.03
N ILE A 212 29.91 -0.60 -2.74
CA ILE A 212 29.30 -1.83 -3.26
C ILE A 212 28.84 -2.77 -2.13
N THR A 213 29.67 -2.99 -1.11
CA THR A 213 29.32 -3.90 -0.01
C THR A 213 28.20 -3.35 0.87
N LEU A 214 28.17 -2.03 1.11
CA LEU A 214 27.07 -1.38 1.81
C LEU A 214 25.77 -1.44 1.01
N ALA A 215 25.83 -1.23 -0.31
CA ALA A 215 24.66 -1.37 -1.18
C ALA A 215 24.11 -2.80 -1.16
N GLU A 216 24.98 -3.81 -1.23
CA GLU A 216 24.59 -5.22 -1.10
C GLU A 216 23.91 -5.50 0.24
N SER A 217 24.43 -4.94 1.33
CA SER A 217 23.88 -5.11 2.67
C SER A 217 22.44 -4.57 2.75
N ILE A 218 22.21 -3.34 2.26
CA ILE A 218 20.87 -2.73 2.26
C ILE A 218 19.91 -3.54 1.38
N ILE A 219 20.33 -3.91 0.16
CA ILE A 219 19.50 -4.67 -0.77
C ILE A 219 19.13 -6.02 -0.16
N SER A 220 20.11 -6.76 0.36
CA SER A 220 19.87 -8.08 0.97
C SER A 220 18.94 -7.98 2.18
N ASP A 221 19.07 -6.93 2.97
CA ASP A 221 18.20 -6.68 4.11
C ASP A 221 16.75 -6.45 3.68
N ARG A 222 16.51 -5.54 2.73
CA ARG A 222 15.16 -5.23 2.24
C ARG A 222 14.49 -6.45 1.61
N LEU A 223 15.22 -7.21 0.79
CA LEU A 223 14.70 -8.46 0.22
C LEU A 223 14.34 -9.47 1.31
N SER A 224 15.18 -9.60 2.33
CA SER A 224 14.89 -10.46 3.48
C SER A 224 13.64 -9.98 4.22
N MET A 225 13.54 -8.68 4.49
CA MET A 225 12.40 -8.09 5.21
C MET A 225 11.08 -8.33 4.48
N VAL A 226 11.05 -8.18 3.16
CA VAL A 226 9.87 -8.48 2.33
C VAL A 226 9.40 -9.93 2.55
N LEU A 227 10.33 -10.88 2.58
CA LEU A 227 10.00 -12.29 2.84
C LEU A 227 9.43 -12.47 4.24
N TYR A 228 10.05 -11.86 5.26
CA TYR A 228 9.51 -11.90 6.63
C TYR A 228 8.10 -11.30 6.70
N LEU A 229 7.84 -10.16 6.06
CA LEU A 229 6.50 -9.55 6.04
C LEU A 229 5.45 -10.44 5.38
N ARG A 230 5.83 -11.37 4.50
CA ARG A 230 4.95 -12.40 3.91
C ARG A 230 4.88 -13.69 4.71
N GLY A 231 5.57 -13.78 5.85
CA GLY A 231 5.65 -14.96 6.71
C GLY A 231 6.69 -16.00 6.26
N GLU A 232 7.54 -15.66 5.31
CA GLU A 232 8.61 -16.52 4.81
C GLU A 232 9.93 -16.22 5.51
N LYS A 233 10.66 -17.26 5.95
CA LYS A 233 12.01 -17.09 6.50
C LYS A 233 13.05 -17.26 5.39
N ALA A 234 13.90 -16.26 5.21
CA ALA A 234 15.09 -16.39 4.37
C ALA A 234 16.08 -17.39 5.00
N LYS A 235 16.06 -18.66 4.54
CA LYS A 235 16.97 -19.71 5.02
C LYS A 235 18.43 -19.46 4.61
N SER A 236 18.65 -18.70 3.53
CA SER A 236 19.97 -18.29 3.03
C SER A 236 20.09 -16.77 3.07
N LYS A 237 21.26 -16.27 3.46
CA LYS A 237 21.61 -14.84 3.45
C LYS A 237 22.27 -14.38 2.16
N THR A 238 22.42 -15.25 1.16
CA THR A 238 23.10 -14.88 -0.10
C THR A 238 22.19 -14.05 -1.00
N LEU A 239 22.72 -12.97 -1.58
CA LEU A 239 21.97 -12.08 -2.46
C LEU A 239 21.30 -12.83 -3.64
N ASN A 240 21.99 -13.82 -4.22
CA ASN A 240 21.44 -14.63 -5.29
C ASN A 240 20.13 -15.33 -4.88
N LYS A 241 20.11 -15.94 -3.68
CA LYS A 241 18.93 -16.67 -3.22
C LYS A 241 17.81 -15.72 -2.80
N LEU A 242 18.15 -14.56 -2.25
CA LEU A 242 17.17 -13.54 -1.91
C LEU A 242 16.47 -13.00 -3.15
N VAL A 243 17.21 -12.72 -4.23
CA VAL A 243 16.61 -12.28 -5.51
C VAL A 243 15.67 -13.35 -6.08
N GLU A 244 16.08 -14.62 -6.04
CA GLU A 244 15.24 -15.73 -6.51
C GLU A 244 13.95 -15.89 -5.68
N LEU A 245 14.03 -15.75 -4.36
CA LEU A 245 12.87 -15.88 -3.48
C LEU A 245 11.93 -14.66 -3.58
N SER A 246 12.49 -13.46 -3.79
CA SER A 246 11.71 -12.23 -3.86
C SER A 246 11.20 -11.93 -5.28
N SER A 247 11.54 -12.73 -6.30
CA SER A 247 11.20 -12.42 -7.70
C SER A 247 9.70 -12.40 -7.99
N THR A 248 8.91 -13.14 -7.21
CA THR A 248 7.44 -13.16 -7.33
C THR A 248 6.76 -11.96 -6.66
N ILE A 249 7.51 -11.20 -5.86
CA ILE A 249 7.00 -10.06 -5.09
C ILE A 249 7.49 -8.75 -5.71
N LEU A 250 8.74 -8.73 -6.17
CA LEU A 250 9.32 -7.58 -6.85
C LEU A 250 8.69 -7.38 -8.23
N PRO A 251 8.53 -6.13 -8.69
CA PRO A 251 8.25 -5.84 -10.09
C PRO A 251 9.35 -6.42 -10.99
N ASP A 252 8.97 -7.00 -12.12
CA ASP A 252 9.90 -7.65 -13.08
C ASP A 252 11.08 -6.73 -13.45
N THR A 253 10.80 -5.43 -13.60
CA THR A 253 11.80 -4.42 -13.93
C THR A 253 12.84 -4.23 -12.82
N LEU A 254 12.42 -4.21 -11.55
CA LEU A 254 13.31 -4.05 -10.41
C LEU A 254 14.08 -5.34 -10.14
N SER A 255 13.40 -6.49 -10.19
CA SER A 255 13.99 -7.82 -10.04
C SER A 255 15.15 -8.03 -11.03
N LYS A 256 14.92 -7.74 -12.32
CA LYS A 256 15.95 -7.84 -13.37
C LYS A 256 17.14 -6.93 -13.11
N ARG A 257 16.89 -5.67 -12.72
CA ARG A 257 17.97 -4.70 -12.42
C ARG A 257 18.82 -5.11 -11.23
N ILE A 258 18.21 -5.72 -10.20
CA ILE A 258 18.95 -6.25 -9.05
C ILE A 258 19.81 -7.45 -9.47
N ASP A 259 19.31 -8.36 -10.31
CA ASP A 259 20.12 -9.48 -10.80
C ASP A 259 21.28 -9.03 -11.69
N GLU A 260 21.04 -8.09 -12.61
CA GLU A 260 22.08 -7.47 -13.43
C GLU A 260 23.16 -6.82 -12.56
N TRP A 261 22.74 -6.03 -11.57
CA TRP A 261 23.67 -5.41 -10.62
C TRP A 261 24.44 -6.43 -9.79
N ARG A 262 23.80 -7.53 -9.35
CA ARG A 262 24.48 -8.64 -8.63
C ARG A 262 25.62 -9.23 -9.46
N GLN A 263 25.42 -9.41 -10.77
CA GLN A 263 26.45 -9.92 -11.67
C GLN A 263 27.62 -8.93 -11.82
N LEU A 264 27.32 -7.64 -11.99
CA LEU A 264 28.33 -6.58 -12.01
C LEU A 264 29.11 -6.50 -10.70
N ARG A 265 28.42 -6.64 -9.56
CA ARG A 265 29.04 -6.69 -8.24
C ARG A 265 30.00 -7.87 -8.11
N ASN A 266 29.57 -9.07 -8.51
CA ASN A 266 30.44 -10.25 -8.46
C ASN A 266 31.70 -10.03 -9.31
N PHE A 267 31.55 -9.35 -10.45
CA PHE A 267 32.69 -8.95 -11.26
C PHE A 267 33.61 -7.97 -10.50
N ALA A 268 33.05 -6.88 -9.98
CA ALA A 268 33.80 -5.82 -9.30
C ALA A 268 34.47 -6.27 -7.99
N VAL A 269 33.95 -7.29 -7.30
CA VAL A 269 34.54 -7.79 -6.05
C VAL A 269 35.67 -8.81 -6.32
N HIS A 270 35.59 -9.60 -7.39
CA HIS A 270 36.50 -10.73 -7.60
C HIS A 270 37.57 -10.50 -8.67
N ASN A 271 37.29 -9.76 -9.73
CA ASN A 271 38.09 -9.82 -10.96
C ASN A 271 39.35 -8.94 -11.01
N LEU A 272 39.71 -8.24 -9.93
CA LEU A 272 41.02 -7.55 -9.88
C LEU A 272 42.18 -8.54 -9.91
N VAL A 273 42.05 -9.63 -9.16
CA VAL A 273 43.09 -10.67 -9.01
C VAL A 273 42.61 -12.01 -9.57
N ARG A 274 41.35 -12.37 -9.33
CA ARG A 274 40.81 -13.66 -9.74
C ARG A 274 40.49 -13.63 -11.24
N SER A 275 41.37 -14.24 -12.03
CA SER A 275 41.15 -14.49 -13.47
C SER A 275 41.60 -15.91 -13.80
N SER A 276 41.03 -16.50 -14.85
CA SER A 276 41.56 -17.76 -15.39
C SER A 276 43.00 -17.53 -15.87
N PRO A 277 43.92 -18.49 -15.73
CA PRO A 277 45.27 -18.41 -16.32
C PRO A 277 45.27 -18.17 -17.85
N ILE A 278 44.12 -18.37 -18.50
CA ILE A 278 43.92 -18.24 -19.94
C ILE A 278 43.27 -16.90 -20.30
N ASP A 279 42.57 -16.26 -19.36
CA ASP A 279 41.86 -15.01 -19.61
C ASP A 279 42.81 -13.81 -19.51
N LYS A 280 42.56 -12.79 -20.34
CA LYS A 280 43.28 -11.53 -20.22
C LYS A 280 42.93 -10.86 -18.89
N GLN A 281 43.93 -10.68 -18.03
CA GLN A 281 43.75 -9.97 -16.77
C GLN A 281 43.38 -8.51 -17.03
N ILE A 282 42.40 -8.01 -16.28
CA ILE A 282 41.92 -6.64 -16.42
C ILE A 282 42.98 -5.67 -15.89
N SER A 283 43.10 -4.51 -16.52
CA SER A 283 44.00 -3.48 -15.98
C SER A 283 43.42 -2.84 -14.72
N PRO A 284 44.25 -2.33 -13.78
CA PRO A 284 43.76 -1.64 -12.59
C PRO A 284 42.88 -0.42 -12.90
N SER A 285 43.15 0.31 -13.98
CA SER A 285 42.34 1.45 -14.41
C SER A 285 40.96 1.01 -14.88
N GLU A 286 40.89 -0.03 -15.70
CA GLU A 286 39.64 -0.60 -16.20
C GLU A 286 38.81 -1.23 -15.07
N PHE A 287 39.46 -1.85 -14.09
CA PHE A 287 38.82 -2.30 -12.85
C PHE A 287 38.18 -1.14 -12.09
N ASN A 288 38.93 -0.05 -11.85
CA ASN A 288 38.43 1.10 -11.10
C ASN A 288 37.22 1.75 -11.77
N VAL A 289 37.21 1.86 -13.11
CA VAL A 289 36.04 2.35 -13.86
C VAL A 289 34.83 1.44 -13.62
N LYS A 290 34.99 0.12 -13.78
CA LYS A 290 33.88 -0.82 -13.55
C LYS A 290 33.40 -0.84 -12.10
N ALA A 291 34.30 -0.73 -11.13
CA ALA A 291 33.96 -0.65 -9.71
C ALA A 291 33.18 0.64 -9.41
N LYS A 292 33.60 1.78 -9.98
CA LYS A 292 32.87 3.06 -9.88
C LYS A 292 31.46 2.94 -10.45
N ASP A 293 31.32 2.43 -11.67
CA ASP A 293 30.01 2.30 -12.32
C ASP A 293 29.09 1.35 -11.54
N THR A 294 29.64 0.27 -10.98
CA THR A 294 28.92 -0.68 -10.13
C THR A 294 28.49 -0.04 -8.80
N ALA A 295 29.33 0.80 -8.20
CA ALA A 295 29.01 1.53 -6.98
C ALA A 295 27.90 2.58 -7.20
N VAL A 296 28.01 3.36 -8.28
CA VAL A 296 27.02 4.41 -8.64
C VAL A 296 25.68 3.78 -9.01
N SER A 297 25.68 2.72 -9.81
CA SER A 297 24.44 1.98 -10.13
C SER A 297 23.85 1.31 -8.89
N GLY A 298 24.67 0.79 -7.97
CA GLY A 298 24.23 0.24 -6.70
C GLY A 298 23.55 1.27 -5.81
N LYS A 299 24.12 2.48 -5.69
CA LYS A 299 23.50 3.59 -4.95
C LYS A 299 22.12 3.95 -5.53
N LYS A 300 22.01 4.04 -6.85
CA LYS A 300 20.71 4.29 -7.51
C LYS A 300 19.72 3.17 -7.22
N LEU A 301 20.17 1.92 -7.31
CA LEU A 301 19.34 0.75 -7.06
C LEU A 301 18.82 0.68 -5.62
N VAL A 302 19.65 1.04 -4.64
CA VAL A 302 19.22 1.19 -3.23
C VAL A 302 18.08 2.22 -3.12
N SER A 303 18.22 3.38 -3.75
CA SER A 303 17.16 4.41 -3.73
C SER A 303 15.85 3.89 -4.34
N ASP A 304 15.92 3.24 -5.49
CA ASP A 304 14.73 2.71 -6.17
C ASP A 304 14.07 1.58 -5.36
N LEU A 305 14.87 0.75 -4.70
CA LEU A 305 14.39 -0.33 -3.83
C LEU A 305 13.71 0.21 -2.57
N GLU A 306 14.25 1.26 -1.94
CA GLU A 306 13.61 1.88 -0.76
C GLU A 306 12.26 2.51 -1.14
N VAL A 307 12.17 3.22 -2.27
CA VAL A 307 10.89 3.77 -2.76
C VAL A 307 9.86 2.67 -2.96
N TRP A 308 10.24 1.61 -3.68
CA TRP A 308 9.34 0.47 -3.88
C TRP A 308 8.95 -0.21 -2.56
N PHE A 309 9.90 -0.35 -1.63
CA PHE A 309 9.64 -0.99 -0.33
C PHE A 309 8.64 -0.17 0.50
N ASP A 310 8.75 1.17 0.47
CA ASP A 310 7.81 2.07 1.12
C ASP A 310 6.40 1.92 0.56
N ASP A 311 6.26 1.84 -0.77
CA ASP A 311 4.98 1.62 -1.43
C ASP A 311 4.43 0.22 -1.12
N PHE A 312 5.27 -0.82 -1.14
CA PHE A 312 4.89 -2.18 -0.76
C PHE A 312 4.32 -2.24 0.66
N VAL A 313 4.99 -1.62 1.63
CA VAL A 313 4.51 -1.58 3.03
C VAL A 313 3.23 -0.73 3.12
N SER A 314 3.21 0.45 2.51
CA SER A 314 2.12 1.41 2.69
C SER A 314 0.84 1.08 1.93
N ASP A 315 0.93 0.31 0.86
CA ASP A 315 -0.20 -0.01 -0.03
C ASP A 315 -0.54 -1.50 -0.04
N GLU A 316 0.42 -2.40 -0.30
CA GLU A 316 0.11 -3.83 -0.34
C GLU A 316 -0.13 -4.43 1.04
N MET A 317 0.72 -4.08 2.01
CA MET A 317 0.65 -4.59 3.38
C MET A 317 -0.33 -3.80 4.25
N ASN A 318 -0.95 -2.75 3.72
CA ASN A 318 -1.91 -1.97 4.48
C ASN A 318 -3.22 -2.76 4.70
N PRO A 319 -3.73 -2.89 5.93
CA PRO A 319 -4.97 -3.59 6.20
C PRO A 319 -6.17 -2.90 5.52
N PHE A 320 -6.08 -1.60 5.27
CA PHE A 320 -7.09 -0.82 4.56
C PHE A 320 -7.01 -0.98 3.04
N ASN A 321 -6.60 -2.15 2.55
CA ASN A 321 -6.54 -2.48 1.14
C ASN A 321 -7.70 -3.42 0.79
N ILE A 322 -8.59 -2.96 -0.08
CA ILE A 322 -9.75 -3.74 -0.50
C ILE A 322 -9.30 -4.79 -1.54
N ARG A 323 -9.56 -6.06 -1.22
CA ARG A 323 -9.22 -7.19 -2.09
C ARG A 323 -10.49 -7.94 -2.43
N ILE A 324 -10.72 -8.15 -3.72
CA ILE A 324 -11.78 -9.04 -4.18
C ILE A 324 -11.29 -10.47 -4.00
N SER A 325 -12.09 -11.30 -3.33
CA SER A 325 -11.79 -12.72 -3.23
C SER A 325 -11.80 -13.34 -4.63
N GLY A 326 -10.62 -13.71 -5.10
CA GLY A 326 -10.48 -14.56 -6.27
C GLY A 326 -9.90 -15.87 -5.81
N LYS A 327 -10.68 -16.96 -5.87
CA LYS A 327 -10.04 -18.20 -6.29
C LYS A 327 -9.45 -17.90 -7.68
N LEU A 328 -8.13 -17.94 -7.77
CA LEU A 328 -7.47 -18.13 -9.06
C LEU A 328 -7.98 -19.48 -9.58
N ASN A 329 -9.03 -19.44 -10.39
CA ASN A 329 -9.40 -20.58 -11.22
C ASN A 329 -8.61 -20.48 -12.52
#